data_AF-A0A1J9QN20-F1
#
_entry.id   AF-A0A1J9QN20-F1
#
_cell.length_a   1.000
_cell.length_b   1.000
_cell.length_c   1.000
_cell.angle_alpha   90.00
_cell.angle_beta   90.00
_cell.angle_gamma   90.00
#
_symmetry.space_group_name_H-M   'P 1'
#
loop_
_entity.id
_entity.type
_entity.pdbx_description
1 polymer ?
#
loop_
_entity_poly.entity_id
_entity_poly.type
_entity_poly.pdbx_seq_one_letter_code
_entity_poly.pdbx_strand_id
1 'polypeptide(L)'
;MYLVTTVSPVFFTGAMQINVTKAPFTLTTRIENMTTVRASSQEWLSDQELQAISSLNRSQPEMLPIRQCVEAYSKPFQNTYRNLFVVLDTAESNTVLSTRTSSPRDIQPYSWICDGTRANSTGFCSNQNLQESAVSWSLDGDRVKYCLCERAAGLCELNFHHTLLIIVISANAAKLVAMLVLLNFFDESALITLGDAIASFMDEPDPTTRGMCLADHKVFCSKRNTDGASTWTCQKRRYTPNGYPVRWFRTVSFGQWVRTFSIMICVLLATIVLCVTATRHVAKVNPDQDMSLKGLFSMGFGALRISSTLTNISSRIEVLVIVANIPQLVLSFAYVLVNRVLSGMASSREWASFAHKRAGLRVTRALGEQRSTYYLQLPYSLAVPQIATSIAVHYIVSQSVFASRVQIYDYLAQGQQFDEYRALGFSAIAIIAGIVLWFFIMAALLGLGLVKNRPGMPPVGFWSAAISAACHPPRFPQNTSLKKVMWGEIKPYGSHDAT
;
A
#
# COMPACT_ATOMS: atom_id res chain seq x y z
N MET A 1 23.05 -16.39 17.43
CA MET A 1 21.85 -15.52 17.54
C MET A 1 22.17 -14.08 17.22
N TYR A 2 21.22 -13.26 16.75
CA TYR A 2 21.65 -11.99 16.17
C TYR A 2 20.94 -10.68 16.40
N LEU A 3 21.62 -9.64 16.93
CA LEU A 3 21.14 -8.32 17.39
C LEU A 3 20.65 -7.36 16.28
N VAL A 4 19.37 -6.95 16.27
CA VAL A 4 18.40 -6.51 15.24
C VAL A 4 17.83 -5.13 15.56
N THR A 5 18.47 -4.07 15.10
CA THR A 5 17.78 -2.77 15.08
C THR A 5 16.90 -2.69 13.84
N THR A 6 15.60 -2.44 13.99
CA THR A 6 14.66 -2.30 12.88
C THR A 6 14.39 -0.83 12.58
N VAL A 7 14.56 -0.44 11.32
CA VAL A 7 14.18 0.90 10.84
C VAL A 7 13.30 0.71 9.61
N SER A 8 12.04 1.16 9.73
CA SER A 8 11.11 1.21 8.60
C SER A 8 11.21 2.61 7.99
N PRO A 9 11.63 2.75 6.72
CA PRO A 9 11.60 4.04 6.04
C PRO A 9 10.14 4.45 5.84
N VAL A 10 9.80 5.59 6.41
CA VAL A 10 8.46 6.17 6.43
C VAL A 10 7.96 6.45 5.01
N PHE A 11 6.72 6.01 4.74
CA PHE A 11 5.75 6.31 3.66
C PHE A 11 6.18 6.34 2.17
N PHE A 12 7.44 6.58 1.82
CA PHE A 12 7.88 6.77 0.42
C PHE A 12 8.87 5.72 -0.07
N THR A 13 9.39 4.85 0.80
CA THR A 13 10.38 3.82 0.44
C THR A 13 10.06 2.53 1.19
N GLY A 14 9.27 1.63 0.60
CA GLY A 14 8.85 0.35 1.20
C GLY A 14 9.96 -0.70 1.39
N ALA A 15 11.14 -0.30 1.87
CA ALA A 15 12.29 -1.14 2.10
C ALA A 15 12.59 -1.24 3.60
N MET A 16 12.24 -2.35 4.25
CA MET A 16 12.54 -2.56 5.65
C MET A 16 14.03 -2.89 5.84
N GLN A 17 14.72 -2.14 6.70
CA GLN A 17 16.10 -2.45 7.07
C GLN A 17 16.19 -2.96 8.50
N ILE A 18 17.01 -4.00 8.68
CA ILE A 18 17.21 -4.72 9.92
C ILE A 18 18.71 -4.99 10.10
N ASN A 19 19.29 -4.62 11.24
CA ASN A 19 20.75 -4.74 11.48
C ASN A 19 21.01 -5.74 12.59
N VAL A 20 21.72 -6.86 12.33
CA VAL A 20 21.60 -8.21 12.96
C VAL A 20 22.98 -8.77 13.37
N THR A 21 23.44 -8.81 14.62
CA THR A 21 24.82 -9.30 14.95
C THR A 21 24.97 -10.82 15.03
N LYS A 22 25.94 -11.49 14.43
CA LYS A 22 26.23 -12.90 14.71
C LYS A 22 26.48 -13.14 16.19
N ALA A 23 26.11 -14.32 16.66
CA ALA A 23 26.55 -14.79 17.97
C ALA A 23 26.79 -16.29 17.95
N PRO A 24 27.98 -16.74 18.38
CA PRO A 24 28.21 -18.07 18.89
C PRO A 24 27.57 -18.20 20.27
N PHE A 25 27.24 -19.43 20.60
CA PHE A 25 26.82 -19.88 21.90
C PHE A 25 27.93 -20.78 22.40
N THR A 26 28.56 -20.42 23.51
CA THR A 26 29.60 -21.27 24.11
C THR A 26 29.06 -21.79 25.43
N LEU A 27 29.02 -23.11 25.58
CA LEU A 27 28.68 -23.76 26.85
C LEU A 27 29.87 -23.61 27.81
N THR A 28 29.78 -22.78 28.85
CA THR A 28 30.80 -22.74 29.91
C THR A 28 30.36 -22.07 31.21
N THR A 29 30.97 -22.54 32.29
CA THR A 29 30.99 -21.99 33.65
C THR A 29 32.33 -21.32 34.00
N ARG A 30 32.21 -20.20 34.73
CA ARG A 30 33.14 -19.48 35.62
C ARG A 30 34.60 -19.23 35.19
N ILE A 31 34.89 -17.95 35.06
CA ILE A 31 36.19 -17.33 34.78
C ILE A 31 37.01 -17.21 36.08
N GLU A 32 38.13 -17.93 36.21
CA GLU A 32 39.31 -17.45 36.93
C GLU A 32 40.58 -17.84 36.15
N ASN A 33 41.31 -16.82 35.72
CA ASN A 33 42.55 -16.82 34.93
C ASN A 33 42.49 -17.24 33.45
N MET A 34 42.96 -16.30 32.63
CA MET A 34 42.70 -16.16 31.19
C MET A 34 43.58 -17.04 30.29
N THR A 35 44.07 -18.19 30.75
CA THR A 35 45.19 -18.87 30.07
C THR A 35 44.91 -20.28 29.53
N THR A 36 43.87 -21.00 29.93
CA THR A 36 43.61 -22.35 29.40
C THR A 36 42.14 -22.75 29.47
N VAL A 37 41.49 -22.90 28.31
CA VAL A 37 40.15 -23.48 28.19
C VAL A 37 40.26 -24.68 27.25
N ARG A 38 39.97 -25.89 27.74
CA ARG A 38 40.01 -27.14 26.97
C ARG A 38 38.57 -27.63 26.76
N ALA A 39 38.19 -27.91 25.52
CA ALA A 39 36.90 -28.50 25.19
C ALA A 39 36.97 -30.03 25.22
N SER A 40 35.84 -30.70 25.50
CA SER A 40 35.75 -32.16 25.67
C SER A 40 35.68 -32.95 24.35
N SER A 41 35.68 -32.27 23.20
CA SER A 41 36.06 -32.84 21.90
C SER A 41 37.42 -32.27 21.49
N GLN A 42 38.23 -33.07 20.80
CA GLN A 42 39.63 -32.81 20.44
C GLN A 42 39.87 -31.65 19.44
N GLU A 43 39.02 -30.62 19.43
CA GLU A 43 39.20 -29.39 18.66
C GLU A 43 39.51 -28.23 19.63
N TRP A 44 40.63 -27.57 19.41
CA TRP A 44 40.96 -26.34 20.12
C TRP A 44 39.94 -25.26 19.74
N LEU A 45 39.47 -24.49 20.73
CA LEU A 45 38.70 -23.27 20.48
C LEU A 45 39.49 -22.40 19.50
N SER A 46 38.82 -21.91 18.47
CA SER A 46 39.42 -20.97 17.53
C SER A 46 39.84 -19.68 18.25
N ASP A 47 40.87 -19.01 17.73
CA ASP A 47 41.30 -17.70 18.26
C ASP A 47 40.15 -16.68 18.34
N GLN A 48 39.16 -16.80 17.44
CA GLN A 48 37.96 -15.96 17.43
C GLN A 48 37.01 -16.28 18.60
N GLU A 49 36.83 -17.54 18.96
CA GLU A 49 36.00 -17.93 20.12
C GLU A 49 36.65 -17.49 21.43
N LEU A 50 37.98 -17.61 21.54
CA LEU A 50 38.74 -17.11 22.69
C LEU A 50 38.62 -15.58 22.81
N GLN A 51 38.65 -14.86 21.69
CA GLN A 51 38.40 -13.42 21.67
C GLN A 51 36.98 -13.06 22.09
N ALA A 52 35.97 -13.83 21.69
CA ALA A 52 34.58 -13.63 22.11
C ALA A 52 34.37 -13.86 23.62
N ILE A 53 35.07 -14.82 24.21
CA ILE A 53 35.08 -15.03 25.67
C ILE A 53 35.76 -13.84 26.36
N SER A 54 36.87 -13.36 25.79
CA SER A 54 37.61 -12.20 26.35
C SER A 54 36.81 -10.89 26.28
N SER A 55 36.00 -10.69 25.24
CA SER A 55 35.13 -9.51 25.12
C SER A 55 34.02 -9.51 26.17
N LEU A 56 33.55 -10.69 26.57
CA LEU A 56 32.54 -10.85 27.62
C LEU A 56 32.99 -10.32 28.98
N ASN A 57 34.24 -10.60 29.33
CA ASN A 57 34.82 -10.15 30.59
C ASN A 57 34.91 -8.61 30.63
N ARG A 58 35.02 -7.96 29.45
CA ARG A 58 34.98 -6.49 29.34
C ARG A 58 33.57 -5.92 29.38
N SER A 59 32.56 -6.66 28.92
CA SER A 59 31.20 -6.14 28.71
C SER A 59 30.24 -6.29 29.90
N GLN A 60 30.65 -6.97 30.98
CA GLN A 60 29.81 -7.30 32.16
C GLN A 60 28.49 -8.02 31.77
N PRO A 61 28.49 -9.36 31.69
CA PRO A 61 27.30 -10.09 31.23
C PRO A 61 26.14 -10.01 32.22
N GLU A 62 24.92 -9.91 31.69
CA GLU A 62 23.69 -9.90 32.47
C GLU A 62 23.23 -11.34 32.76
N MET A 63 22.96 -11.65 34.02
CA MET A 63 22.44 -12.96 34.42
C MET A 63 20.91 -13.00 34.26
N LEU A 64 20.42 -13.91 33.43
CA LEU A 64 18.98 -14.12 33.23
C LEU A 64 18.52 -15.48 33.76
N PRO A 65 17.34 -15.55 34.41
CA PRO A 65 16.71 -16.83 34.75
C PRO A 65 16.23 -17.55 33.48
N ILE A 66 16.14 -18.89 33.54
CA ILE A 66 15.85 -19.78 32.41
C ILE A 66 14.70 -19.29 31.53
N ARG A 67 13.55 -18.97 32.12
CA ARG A 67 12.36 -18.53 31.38
C ARG A 67 12.62 -17.24 30.58
N GLN A 68 13.27 -16.25 31.20
CA GLN A 68 13.61 -15.00 30.52
C GLN A 68 14.69 -15.23 29.45
N CYS A 69 15.59 -16.19 29.67
CA CYS A 69 16.58 -16.60 28.69
C CYS A 69 15.94 -17.17 27.42
N VAL A 70 15.05 -18.15 27.60
CA VAL A 70 14.34 -18.78 26.48
C VAL A 70 13.49 -17.75 25.74
N GLU A 71 12.79 -16.87 26.45
CA GLU A 71 12.01 -15.80 25.82
C GLU A 71 12.89 -14.76 25.08
N ALA A 72 14.02 -14.38 25.68
CA ALA A 72 14.97 -13.49 25.05
C ALA A 72 15.52 -14.11 23.76
N TYR A 73 15.95 -15.38 23.80
CA TYR A 73 16.64 -16.10 22.73
C TYR A 73 15.74 -17.01 21.87
N SER A 74 14.41 -16.87 21.90
CA SER A 74 13.46 -17.57 20.99
C SER A 74 12.95 -16.70 19.85
N LYS A 75 13.61 -15.55 19.61
CA LYS A 75 13.23 -14.63 18.54
C LYS A 75 13.95 -14.98 17.22
N PRO A 76 13.31 -14.84 16.05
CA PRO A 76 13.98 -15.04 14.76
C PRO A 76 15.13 -14.04 14.54
N PHE A 77 15.04 -12.89 15.19
CA PHE A 77 15.93 -11.75 15.12
C PHE A 77 16.17 -11.29 16.57
N GLN A 78 17.38 -11.42 17.12
CA GLN A 78 17.73 -10.85 18.46
C GLN A 78 17.98 -9.38 18.34
N ASN A 79 17.87 -8.53 19.36
CA ASN A 79 18.31 -7.10 19.23
C ASN A 79 18.74 -6.41 20.49
N THR A 80 18.63 -7.14 21.57
CA THR A 80 19.07 -6.74 22.89
C THR A 80 20.40 -7.39 23.24
N TYR A 81 20.57 -8.65 22.80
CA TYR A 81 21.72 -9.46 23.16
C TYR A 81 22.44 -10.01 21.93
N ARG A 82 23.75 -10.21 22.09
CA ARG A 82 24.61 -10.86 21.09
C ARG A 82 25.01 -12.23 21.59
N ASN A 83 26.08 -12.31 22.37
CA ASN A 83 26.63 -13.58 22.87
C ASN A 83 25.79 -14.13 24.03
N LEU A 84 25.69 -15.46 24.12
CA LEU A 84 24.98 -16.17 25.18
C LEU A 84 25.81 -17.34 25.68
N PHE A 85 25.87 -17.45 26.99
CA PHE A 85 26.54 -18.54 27.71
C PHE A 85 25.49 -19.24 28.55
N VAL A 86 25.35 -20.54 28.33
CA VAL A 86 24.41 -21.38 29.07
C VAL A 86 25.18 -22.15 30.11
N VAL A 87 24.80 -21.99 31.38
CA VAL A 87 25.45 -22.64 32.51
C VAL A 87 24.68 -23.91 32.86
N LEU A 88 25.35 -25.05 32.75
CA LEU A 88 24.81 -26.36 33.10
C LEU A 88 25.12 -26.75 34.55
N ASP A 89 24.30 -27.65 35.08
CA ASP A 89 24.48 -28.28 36.39
C ASP A 89 25.24 -29.59 36.23
N THR A 90 26.56 -29.51 35.95
CA THR A 90 27.45 -30.66 35.72
C THR A 90 28.47 -30.81 36.85
N ALA A 91 29.00 -32.03 37.00
CA ALA A 91 30.02 -32.35 38.01
C ALA A 91 31.46 -31.91 37.61
N GLU A 92 31.70 -31.62 36.33
CA GLU A 92 33.01 -31.19 35.82
C GLU A 92 33.08 -29.66 35.79
N SER A 93 34.02 -29.09 36.54
CA SER A 93 33.94 -27.69 36.97
C SER A 93 34.55 -26.64 36.04
N ASN A 94 35.26 -26.99 34.95
CA ASN A 94 36.12 -26.02 34.24
C ASN A 94 36.32 -26.22 32.71
N THR A 95 35.32 -26.69 31.94
CA THR A 95 35.50 -26.98 30.50
C THR A 95 34.39 -26.42 29.60
N VAL A 96 34.76 -26.06 28.36
CA VAL A 96 33.78 -25.75 27.30
C VAL A 96 33.26 -27.06 26.73
N LEU A 97 31.96 -27.30 26.88
CA LEU A 97 31.36 -28.56 26.44
C LEU A 97 31.07 -28.53 24.93
N SER A 98 30.54 -27.42 24.42
CA SER A 98 30.39 -27.21 22.97
C SER A 98 30.21 -25.74 22.62
N THR A 99 30.56 -25.38 21.38
CA THR A 99 30.16 -24.12 20.76
C THR A 99 29.14 -24.39 19.66
N ARG A 100 28.08 -23.60 19.61
CA ARG A 100 27.10 -23.62 18.52
C ARG A 100 26.99 -22.24 17.89
N THR A 101 26.92 -22.17 16.58
CA THR A 101 26.61 -20.92 15.88
C THR A 101 25.31 -21.10 15.12
N SER A 102 24.31 -20.27 15.38
CA SER A 102 23.13 -20.22 14.52
C SER A 102 23.36 -19.27 13.35
N SER A 103 22.83 -19.59 12.16
CA SER A 103 22.81 -18.68 11.00
C SER A 103 21.51 -17.87 11.03
N PRO A 104 21.50 -16.58 10.64
CA PRO A 104 20.27 -15.80 10.59
C PRO A 104 19.44 -16.16 9.34
N ARG A 105 19.97 -17.03 8.47
CA ARG A 105 19.29 -17.58 7.30
C ARG A 105 18.50 -18.85 7.65
N ASP A 106 18.74 -19.43 8.83
CA ASP A 106 18.00 -20.60 9.28
C ASP A 106 16.55 -20.19 9.55
N ILE A 107 15.59 -21.03 9.14
CA ILE A 107 14.16 -20.76 9.32
C ILE A 107 13.82 -20.59 10.81
N GLN A 108 14.49 -21.38 11.66
CA GLN A 108 14.42 -21.29 13.12
C GLN A 108 15.83 -21.21 13.72
N PRO A 109 16.42 -20.01 13.86
CA PRO A 109 17.77 -19.85 14.40
C PRO A 109 17.86 -20.15 15.91
N TYR A 110 16.71 -20.41 16.54
CA TYR A 110 16.55 -20.78 17.96
C TYR A 110 16.21 -22.26 18.16
N SER A 111 16.24 -23.08 17.10
CA SER A 111 15.88 -24.51 17.20
C SER A 111 16.74 -25.29 18.19
N TRP A 112 17.99 -24.85 18.39
CA TRP A 112 18.93 -25.37 19.38
C TRP A 112 18.42 -25.29 20.83
N ILE A 113 17.45 -24.42 21.15
CA ILE A 113 16.85 -24.36 22.49
C ILE A 113 16.06 -25.65 22.77
N CYS A 114 15.44 -26.21 21.73
CA CYS A 114 14.59 -27.39 21.82
C CYS A 114 15.36 -28.72 21.72
N ASP A 115 16.70 -28.72 21.66
CA ASP A 115 17.51 -29.91 21.37
C ASP A 115 17.36 -31.02 22.44
N GLY A 116 17.10 -30.65 23.69
CA GLY A 116 16.83 -31.61 24.79
C GLY A 116 15.40 -32.13 24.86
N THR A 117 14.45 -31.47 24.19
CA THR A 117 13.09 -31.98 23.99
C THR A 117 13.10 -32.85 22.73
N ARG A 118 12.30 -33.93 22.66
CA ARG A 118 12.17 -34.70 21.43
C ARG A 118 11.58 -33.79 20.33
N ALA A 119 12.42 -33.02 19.65
CA ALA A 119 12.03 -32.34 18.44
C ALA A 119 11.40 -33.41 17.55
N ASN A 120 10.24 -33.11 16.96
CA ASN A 120 9.56 -34.05 16.08
C ASN A 120 10.55 -34.60 15.05
N SER A 121 10.30 -35.76 14.46
CA SER A 121 11.14 -36.42 13.44
C SER A 121 11.52 -35.55 12.22
N THR A 122 11.06 -34.29 12.18
CA THR A 122 11.37 -33.21 11.23
C THR A 122 12.41 -32.17 11.72
N GLY A 123 12.85 -32.20 12.99
CA GLY A 123 13.86 -31.28 13.55
C GLY A 123 13.37 -29.85 13.85
N PHE A 124 12.04 -29.64 13.97
CA PHE A 124 11.44 -28.31 14.19
C PHE A 124 11.17 -28.03 15.68
N CYS A 125 11.42 -26.79 16.12
CA CYS A 125 11.25 -26.32 17.51
C CYS A 125 9.90 -25.59 17.64
N SER A 126 8.89 -26.30 18.15
CA SER A 126 7.53 -25.77 18.30
C SER A 126 7.40 -24.80 19.47
N ASN A 127 6.34 -23.99 19.51
CA ASN A 127 6.04 -23.14 20.67
C ASN A 127 5.83 -23.96 21.96
N GLN A 128 5.31 -25.18 21.83
CA GLN A 128 5.16 -26.08 22.97
C GLN A 128 6.53 -26.53 23.47
N ASN A 129 7.44 -26.91 22.57
CA ASN A 129 8.81 -27.29 22.92
C ASN A 129 9.56 -26.13 23.61
N LEU A 130 9.31 -24.89 23.18
CA LEU A 130 9.84 -23.69 23.84
C LEU A 130 9.26 -23.48 25.25
N GLN A 131 7.97 -23.72 25.44
CA GLN A 131 7.34 -23.64 26.77
C GLN A 131 7.86 -24.73 27.71
N GLU A 132 8.05 -25.96 27.21
CA GLU A 132 8.67 -27.06 27.94
C GLU A 132 10.11 -26.72 28.32
N SER A 133 10.89 -26.20 27.37
CA SER A 133 12.26 -25.74 27.61
C SER A 133 12.31 -24.57 28.61
N ALA A 134 11.30 -23.70 28.65
CA ALA A 134 11.25 -22.62 29.63
C ALA A 134 11.05 -23.10 31.10
N VAL A 135 10.59 -24.34 31.29
CA VAL A 135 10.36 -24.95 32.62
C VAL A 135 11.46 -25.93 33.00
N SER A 136 11.82 -26.84 32.09
CA SER A 136 12.82 -27.89 32.33
C SER A 136 13.82 -27.93 31.18
N TRP A 137 14.63 -26.87 31.07
CA TRP A 137 15.61 -26.77 30.01
C TRP A 137 16.76 -27.75 30.23
N SER A 138 17.01 -28.59 29.22
CA SER A 138 18.22 -29.42 29.14
C SER A 138 18.90 -29.26 27.79
N LEU A 139 20.22 -29.35 27.79
CA LEU A 139 21.05 -29.39 26.60
C LEU A 139 21.96 -30.60 26.69
N ASP A 140 21.99 -31.42 25.65
CA ASP A 140 22.85 -32.61 25.56
C ASP A 140 22.72 -33.59 26.76
N GLY A 141 21.55 -33.59 27.42
CA GLY A 141 21.23 -34.44 28.57
C GLY A 141 21.38 -33.77 29.94
N ASP A 142 22.07 -32.63 30.02
CA ASP A 142 22.34 -31.92 31.26
C ASP A 142 21.36 -30.77 31.51
N ARG A 143 21.04 -30.51 32.79
CA ARG A 143 20.10 -29.44 33.17
C ARG A 143 20.77 -28.07 33.13
N VAL A 144 20.07 -27.09 32.57
CA VAL A 144 20.50 -25.69 32.59
C VAL A 144 20.14 -25.06 33.94
N LYS A 145 21.08 -24.33 34.54
CA LYS A 145 20.90 -23.61 35.81
C LYS A 145 20.50 -22.15 35.59
N TYR A 146 21.25 -21.44 34.76
CA TYR A 146 20.99 -20.05 34.38
C TYR A 146 21.76 -19.72 33.08
N CYS A 147 21.58 -18.51 32.57
CA CYS A 147 22.36 -18.05 31.43
C CYS A 147 22.91 -16.64 31.63
N LEU A 148 24.04 -16.38 30.98
CA LEU A 148 24.75 -15.10 30.98
C LEU A 148 24.68 -14.53 29.56
N CYS A 149 24.14 -13.32 29.45
CA CYS A 149 23.82 -12.69 28.18
C CYS A 149 24.67 -11.44 28.01
N GLU A 150 25.37 -11.32 26.88
CA GLU A 150 26.03 -10.07 26.52
C GLU A 150 25.02 -9.13 25.89
N ARG A 151 24.73 -8.04 26.58
CA ARG A 151 23.92 -6.96 26.03
C ARG A 151 24.73 -6.23 24.97
N ALA A 152 24.22 -6.17 23.75
CA ALA A 152 24.89 -5.42 22.72
C ALA A 152 24.22 -4.06 22.54
N ALA A 153 25.04 -3.03 22.36
CA ALA A 153 24.57 -1.71 21.99
C ALA A 153 23.90 -1.81 20.62
N GLY A 154 22.60 -1.54 20.54
CA GLY A 154 21.84 -1.58 19.29
C GLY A 154 22.51 -0.68 18.26
N LEU A 155 23.15 -1.28 17.24
CA LEU A 155 23.68 -0.55 16.10
C LEU A 155 22.48 -0.09 15.26
N CYS A 156 21.98 1.10 15.54
CA CYS A 156 20.92 1.75 14.76
C CYS A 156 21.58 2.56 13.65
N GLU A 157 21.64 2.01 12.44
CA GLU A 157 22.15 2.74 11.28
C GLU A 157 21.06 2.84 10.21
N LEU A 158 20.70 4.09 9.89
CA LEU A 158 19.79 4.39 8.81
C LEU A 158 20.58 4.43 7.50
N ASN A 159 20.51 3.36 6.70
CA ASN A 159 21.19 3.33 5.40
C ASN A 159 20.23 3.73 4.28
N PHE A 160 20.58 4.79 3.55
CA PHE A 160 19.87 5.21 2.36
C PHE A 160 20.58 4.72 1.09
N HIS A 161 19.80 4.22 0.13
CA HIS A 161 20.34 3.96 -1.19
C HIS A 161 20.47 5.27 -1.97
N HIS A 162 21.66 5.88 -1.98
CA HIS A 162 21.92 7.20 -2.57
C HIS A 162 21.42 7.34 -4.02
N THR A 163 21.63 6.32 -4.86
CA THR A 163 21.16 6.34 -6.27
C THR A 163 19.64 6.50 -6.37
N LEU A 164 18.88 5.71 -5.60
CA LEU A 164 17.41 5.79 -5.63
C LEU A 164 16.93 7.14 -5.08
N LEU A 165 17.58 7.64 -4.03
CA LEU A 165 17.27 8.95 -3.46
C LEU A 165 17.48 10.08 -4.48
N ILE A 166 18.62 10.09 -5.16
CA ILE A 166 18.93 11.10 -6.20
C ILE A 166 17.90 11.04 -7.34
N ILE A 167 17.54 9.84 -7.80
CA ILE A 167 16.52 9.66 -8.85
C ILE A 167 15.18 10.23 -8.40
N VAL A 168 14.72 9.91 -7.19
CA VAL A 168 13.43 10.38 -6.65
C VAL A 168 13.44 11.90 -6.46
N ILE A 169 14.52 12.47 -5.93
CA ILE A 169 14.66 13.93 -5.78
C ILE A 169 14.62 14.59 -7.16
N SER A 170 15.38 14.07 -8.14
CA SER A 170 15.44 14.62 -9.49
C SER A 170 14.07 14.57 -10.18
N ALA A 171 13.34 13.46 -10.05
CA ALA A 171 12.00 13.31 -10.60
C ALA A 171 10.99 14.29 -9.97
N ASN A 172 11.06 14.49 -8.64
CA ASN A 172 10.21 15.46 -7.95
C ASN A 172 10.57 16.91 -8.31
N ALA A 173 11.86 17.22 -8.46
CA ALA A 173 12.31 18.53 -8.93
C ALA A 173 11.82 18.81 -10.35
N ALA A 174 11.95 17.84 -11.26
CA ALA A 174 11.42 17.95 -12.63
C ALA A 174 9.90 18.16 -12.63
N LYS A 175 9.16 17.44 -11.78
CA LYS A 175 7.71 17.61 -11.61
C LYS A 175 7.36 19.01 -11.10
N LEU A 176 8.12 19.53 -10.14
CA LEU A 176 7.94 20.88 -9.61
C LEU A 176 8.20 21.93 -10.70
N VAL A 177 9.31 21.80 -11.44
CA VAL A 177 9.62 22.69 -12.57
C VAL A 177 8.51 22.65 -13.61
N ALA A 178 8.02 21.46 -13.98
CA ALA A 178 6.90 21.34 -14.90
C ALA A 178 5.63 22.03 -14.36
N MET A 179 5.31 21.88 -13.08
CA MET A 179 4.18 22.58 -12.45
C MET A 179 4.36 24.10 -12.49
N LEU A 180 5.55 24.62 -12.19
CA LEU A 180 5.84 26.06 -12.25
C LEU A 180 5.75 26.60 -13.67
N VAL A 181 6.27 25.87 -14.66
CA VAL A 181 6.13 26.22 -16.08
C VAL A 181 4.65 26.24 -16.47
N LEU A 182 3.87 25.23 -16.10
CA LEU A 182 2.43 25.20 -16.38
C LEU A 182 1.69 26.40 -15.75
N LEU A 183 2.04 26.78 -14.52
CA LEU A 183 1.44 27.93 -13.85
C LEU A 183 1.76 29.27 -14.55
N ASN A 184 2.96 29.40 -15.13
CA ASN A 184 3.36 30.64 -15.80
C ASN A 184 2.87 30.73 -17.26
N PHE A 185 2.62 29.60 -17.93
CA PHE A 185 2.19 29.59 -19.33
C PHE A 185 0.67 29.59 -19.53
N PHE A 186 -0.11 29.03 -18.60
CA PHE A 186 -1.55 28.88 -18.76
C PHE A 186 -2.33 29.82 -17.83
N ASP A 187 -2.56 31.06 -18.28
CA ASP A 187 -3.48 32.01 -17.62
C ASP A 187 -4.89 32.00 -18.23
N GLU A 188 -5.11 31.23 -19.30
CA GLU A 188 -6.41 31.12 -19.96
C GLU A 188 -7.43 30.29 -19.13
N SER A 189 -8.70 30.64 -19.29
CA SER A 189 -9.85 29.96 -18.67
C SER A 189 -10.00 28.53 -19.18
N ALA A 190 -9.29 27.59 -18.56
CA ALA A 190 -9.42 26.17 -18.84
C ALA A 190 -10.84 25.65 -18.51
N LEU A 191 -11.42 24.88 -19.42
CA LEU A 191 -12.71 24.21 -19.24
C LEU A 191 -12.56 22.96 -18.37
N ILE A 192 -12.36 23.15 -17.07
CA ILE A 192 -12.04 22.07 -16.12
C ILE A 192 -13.33 21.43 -15.59
N THR A 193 -14.36 22.22 -15.33
CA THR A 193 -15.64 21.75 -14.78
C THR A 193 -16.74 21.74 -15.83
N LEU A 194 -17.82 21.00 -15.54
CA LEU A 194 -19.06 21.08 -16.32
C LEU A 194 -19.62 22.52 -16.35
N GLY A 195 -19.50 23.25 -15.24
CA GLY A 195 -19.94 24.64 -15.17
C GLY A 195 -19.12 25.57 -16.06
N ASP A 196 -17.81 25.36 -16.19
CA ASP A 196 -16.95 26.13 -17.11
C ASP A 196 -17.44 25.95 -18.55
N ALA A 197 -17.77 24.71 -18.94
CA ALA A 197 -18.34 24.41 -20.25
C ALA A 197 -19.71 25.07 -20.46
N ILE A 198 -20.60 25.00 -19.48
CA ILE A 198 -21.92 25.64 -19.57
C ILE A 198 -21.78 27.16 -19.67
N ALA A 199 -20.90 27.77 -18.86
CA ALA A 199 -20.66 29.21 -18.90
C ALA A 199 -20.13 29.64 -20.28
N SER A 200 -19.11 28.96 -20.79
CA SER A 200 -18.54 29.23 -22.12
C SER A 200 -19.58 29.14 -23.23
N PHE A 201 -20.39 28.07 -23.28
CA PHE A 201 -21.43 27.95 -24.32
C PHE A 201 -22.61 28.90 -24.14
N MET A 202 -22.85 29.44 -22.94
CA MET A 202 -23.88 30.47 -22.77
C MET A 202 -23.37 31.87 -23.13
N ASP A 203 -22.09 32.15 -22.87
CA ASP A 203 -21.47 33.42 -23.25
C ASP A 203 -21.23 33.49 -24.76
N GLU A 204 -20.82 32.37 -25.37
CA GLU A 204 -20.64 32.23 -26.81
C GLU A 204 -21.37 30.98 -27.35
N PRO A 205 -22.68 31.09 -27.68
CA PRO A 205 -23.48 29.95 -28.13
C PRO A 205 -23.06 29.41 -29.50
N ASP A 206 -22.78 28.10 -29.57
CA ASP A 206 -22.37 27.44 -30.82
C ASP A 206 -23.54 27.38 -31.84
N PRO A 207 -23.40 28.03 -33.02
CA PRO A 207 -24.45 28.06 -34.03
C PRO A 207 -24.80 26.66 -34.57
N THR A 208 -23.87 25.70 -34.54
CA THR A 208 -24.06 24.35 -35.10
C THR A 208 -25.00 23.46 -34.29
N THR A 209 -25.25 23.81 -33.02
CA THR A 209 -26.09 23.04 -32.08
C THR A 209 -27.45 23.69 -31.81
N ARG A 210 -27.76 24.78 -32.52
CA ARG A 210 -28.96 25.57 -32.29
C ARG A 210 -30.24 24.77 -32.57
N GLY A 211 -31.19 24.84 -31.64
CA GLY A 211 -32.47 24.14 -31.75
C GLY A 211 -32.40 22.64 -31.43
N MET A 212 -31.28 22.15 -30.91
CA MET A 212 -31.05 20.74 -30.58
C MET A 212 -31.12 20.44 -29.07
N CYS A 213 -31.85 21.24 -28.28
CA CYS A 213 -31.85 21.14 -26.81
C CYS A 213 -32.32 19.80 -26.22
N LEU A 214 -33.00 18.96 -27.03
CA LEU A 214 -33.43 17.61 -26.67
C LEU A 214 -32.55 16.51 -27.28
N ALA A 215 -31.45 16.87 -27.93
CA ALA A 215 -30.49 15.93 -28.49
C ALA A 215 -29.73 15.23 -27.35
N ASP A 216 -29.70 13.90 -27.45
CA ASP A 216 -28.87 13.05 -26.60
C ASP A 216 -27.51 12.85 -27.29
N HIS A 217 -26.46 12.47 -26.54
CA HIS A 217 -25.12 12.19 -27.07
C HIS A 217 -25.16 11.24 -28.30
N LYS A 218 -26.13 10.32 -28.35
CA LYS A 218 -26.32 9.40 -29.49
C LYS A 218 -26.61 10.08 -30.82
N VAL A 219 -27.26 11.25 -30.80
CA VAL A 219 -27.57 12.03 -32.01
C VAL A 219 -26.28 12.54 -32.64
N PHE A 220 -25.30 12.93 -31.81
CA PHE A 220 -23.98 13.38 -32.25
C PHE A 220 -23.02 12.23 -32.60
N CYS A 221 -23.32 10.99 -32.19
CA CYS A 221 -22.53 9.80 -32.56
C CYS A 221 -22.98 9.15 -33.88
N SER A 222 -24.20 9.41 -34.33
CA SER A 222 -24.79 8.75 -35.50
C SER A 222 -24.31 9.40 -36.80
N LYS A 223 -23.19 8.88 -37.33
CA LYS A 223 -22.58 9.19 -38.64
C LYS A 223 -22.21 10.66 -38.87
N ARG A 224 -20.90 10.90 -38.98
CA ARG A 224 -20.35 11.88 -39.94
C ARG A 224 -21.04 11.58 -41.27
N ASN A 225 -21.97 12.43 -41.70
CA ASN A 225 -22.66 12.23 -42.97
C ASN A 225 -21.60 12.09 -44.07
N THR A 226 -21.76 11.06 -44.88
CA THR A 226 -20.90 10.66 -46.00
C THR A 226 -20.85 11.68 -47.13
N ASP A 227 -21.50 12.84 -46.98
CA ASP A 227 -21.85 13.74 -48.07
C ASP A 227 -21.19 15.12 -47.93
N GLY A 228 -20.14 15.26 -47.12
CA GLY A 228 -19.37 16.52 -47.00
C GLY A 228 -20.11 17.69 -46.31
N ALA A 229 -21.38 17.52 -45.96
CA ALA A 229 -22.14 18.51 -45.20
C ALA A 229 -21.85 18.42 -43.70
N SER A 230 -21.27 19.48 -43.13
CA SER A 230 -20.87 19.60 -41.72
C SER A 230 -22.02 19.82 -40.73
N THR A 231 -23.27 19.67 -41.16
CA THR A 231 -24.45 20.03 -40.35
C THR A 231 -25.11 18.81 -39.73
N TRP A 232 -25.12 18.78 -38.40
CA TRP A 232 -25.95 17.85 -37.63
C TRP A 232 -27.43 18.12 -37.92
N THR A 233 -28.23 17.08 -38.16
CA THR A 233 -29.68 17.20 -38.31
C THR A 233 -30.36 16.48 -37.14
N CYS A 234 -31.05 17.24 -36.28
CA CYS A 234 -31.83 16.65 -35.18
C CYS A 234 -33.30 16.66 -35.57
N GLN A 235 -33.95 15.49 -35.53
CA GLN A 235 -35.41 15.42 -35.63
C GLN A 235 -36.06 16.12 -34.42
N LYS A 236 -37.13 16.88 -34.67
CA LYS A 236 -37.93 17.50 -33.59
C LYS A 236 -38.48 16.40 -32.68
N ARG A 237 -38.14 16.46 -31.39
CA ARG A 237 -38.61 15.49 -30.38
C ARG A 237 -39.61 16.17 -29.45
N ARG A 238 -40.65 15.44 -29.04
CA ARG A 238 -41.55 15.89 -27.98
C ARG A 238 -40.85 15.70 -26.64
N TYR A 239 -40.77 16.77 -25.85
CA TYR A 239 -40.25 16.69 -24.49
C TYR A 239 -41.16 15.81 -23.63
N THR A 240 -40.57 14.87 -22.89
CA THR A 240 -41.28 14.03 -21.92
C THR A 240 -40.60 14.16 -20.55
N PRO A 241 -41.25 14.75 -19.54
CA PRO A 241 -40.62 15.00 -18.23
C PRO A 241 -40.07 13.72 -17.56
N ASN A 242 -40.75 12.59 -17.75
CA ASN A 242 -40.36 11.28 -17.23
C ASN A 242 -39.51 10.45 -18.21
N GLY A 243 -39.16 10.99 -19.38
CA GLY A 243 -38.45 10.26 -20.44
C GLY A 243 -36.95 10.11 -20.21
N TYR A 244 -36.36 10.83 -19.23
CA TYR A 244 -34.92 10.90 -19.01
C TYR A 244 -34.40 10.43 -17.63
N PRO A 245 -34.94 9.38 -16.99
CA PRO A 245 -34.37 8.87 -15.74
C PRO A 245 -33.08 8.11 -16.02
N VAL A 246 -31.94 8.66 -15.60
CA VAL A 246 -30.63 8.03 -15.79
C VAL A 246 -30.11 7.52 -14.46
N ARG A 247 -29.95 6.19 -14.34
CA ARG A 247 -29.13 5.60 -13.27
C ARG A 247 -27.69 6.04 -13.48
N TRP A 248 -26.96 6.30 -12.41
CA TRP A 248 -25.55 6.70 -12.48
C TRP A 248 -24.70 5.73 -13.29
N PHE A 249 -25.03 4.44 -13.25
CA PHE A 249 -24.43 3.41 -14.10
C PHE A 249 -24.48 3.73 -15.60
N ARG A 250 -25.60 4.27 -16.11
CA ARG A 250 -25.80 4.60 -17.53
C ARG A 250 -25.16 5.92 -17.96
N THR A 251 -24.64 6.71 -17.02
CA THR A 251 -24.00 8.00 -17.30
C THR A 251 -22.59 7.82 -17.85
N VAL A 252 -21.95 6.73 -17.42
CA VAL A 252 -20.62 6.29 -17.80
C VAL A 252 -20.77 5.23 -18.89
N SER A 253 -19.89 5.24 -19.90
CA SER A 253 -20.02 4.27 -21.00
C SER A 253 -19.73 2.86 -20.51
N PHE A 254 -20.39 1.86 -21.11
CA PHE A 254 -20.18 0.46 -20.73
C PHE A 254 -18.69 0.06 -20.85
N GLY A 255 -17.99 0.53 -21.88
CA GLY A 255 -16.55 0.30 -22.03
C GLY A 255 -15.67 0.96 -20.95
N GLN A 256 -16.11 2.06 -20.32
CA GLN A 256 -15.41 2.62 -19.15
C GLN A 256 -15.61 1.75 -17.91
N TRP A 257 -16.82 1.23 -17.69
CA TRP A 257 -17.08 0.25 -16.63
C TRP A 257 -16.26 -1.03 -16.81
N VAL A 258 -16.27 -1.59 -18.02
CA VAL A 258 -15.51 -2.80 -18.35
C VAL A 258 -14.02 -2.58 -18.08
N ARG A 259 -13.42 -1.48 -18.57
CA ARG A 259 -11.99 -1.19 -18.32
C ARG A 259 -11.65 -1.00 -16.85
N THR A 260 -12.54 -0.34 -16.10
CA THR A 260 -12.32 -0.08 -14.67
C THR A 260 -12.40 -1.38 -13.88
N PHE A 261 -13.50 -2.14 -14.05
CA PHE A 261 -13.68 -3.41 -13.35
C PHE A 261 -12.72 -4.50 -13.84
N SER A 262 -12.30 -4.52 -15.10
CA SER A 262 -11.31 -5.49 -15.57
C SER A 262 -9.99 -5.32 -14.80
N ILE A 263 -9.51 -4.09 -14.63
CA ILE A 263 -8.30 -3.83 -13.84
C ILE A 263 -8.52 -4.17 -12.36
N MET A 264 -9.66 -3.77 -11.78
CA MET A 264 -9.95 -4.09 -10.37
C MET A 264 -10.05 -5.59 -10.10
N ILE A 265 -10.66 -6.35 -11.02
CA ILE A 265 -10.75 -7.82 -10.96
C ILE A 265 -9.36 -8.43 -11.16
N CYS A 266 -8.54 -7.96 -12.10
CA CYS A 266 -7.17 -8.44 -12.25
C CYS A 266 -6.34 -8.22 -10.99
N VAL A 267 -6.45 -7.05 -10.33
CA VAL A 267 -5.80 -6.78 -9.05
C VAL A 267 -6.30 -7.71 -7.95
N LEU A 268 -7.62 -7.95 -7.87
CA LEU A 268 -8.19 -8.89 -6.91
C LEU A 268 -7.67 -10.32 -7.14
N LEU A 269 -7.69 -10.81 -8.37
CA LEU A 269 -7.22 -12.15 -8.70
C LEU A 269 -5.72 -12.30 -8.42
N ALA A 270 -4.91 -11.30 -8.80
CA ALA A 270 -3.47 -11.30 -8.51
C ALA A 270 -3.19 -11.33 -7.00
N THR A 271 -3.94 -10.56 -6.20
CA THR A 271 -3.79 -10.54 -4.73
C THR A 271 -4.28 -11.84 -4.07
N ILE A 272 -5.34 -12.46 -4.59
CA ILE A 272 -5.79 -13.79 -4.14
C ILE A 272 -4.72 -14.85 -4.44
N VAL A 273 -4.18 -14.86 -5.67
CA VAL A 273 -3.09 -15.78 -6.05
C VAL A 273 -1.88 -15.56 -5.14
N LEU A 274 -1.48 -14.31 -4.92
CA LEU A 274 -0.41 -13.95 -3.98
C LEU A 274 -0.70 -14.47 -2.56
N CYS A 275 -1.93 -14.34 -2.07
CA CYS A 275 -2.31 -14.83 -0.75
C CYS A 275 -2.17 -16.35 -0.64
N VAL A 276 -2.63 -17.09 -1.67
CA VAL A 276 -2.56 -18.56 -1.69
C VAL A 276 -1.12 -19.04 -1.79
N THR A 277 -0.30 -18.41 -2.63
CA THR A 277 1.12 -18.79 -2.74
C THR A 277 1.89 -18.41 -1.48
N ALA A 278 1.59 -17.27 -0.86
CA ALA A 278 2.16 -16.83 0.41
C ALA A 278 1.87 -17.81 1.55
N THR A 279 0.60 -18.22 1.74
CA THR A 279 0.24 -19.16 2.82
C THR A 279 0.80 -20.55 2.56
N ARG A 280 0.82 -21.03 1.32
CA ARG A 280 1.48 -22.31 0.95
C ARG A 280 2.98 -22.28 1.20
N HIS A 281 3.64 -21.16 0.91
CA HIS A 281 5.07 -20.98 1.22
C HIS A 281 5.31 -21.06 2.72
N VAL A 282 4.54 -20.33 3.53
CA VAL A 282 4.66 -20.37 4.99
C VAL A 282 4.40 -21.76 5.54
N ALA A 283 3.34 -22.46 5.10
CA ALA A 283 3.03 -23.81 5.55
C ALA A 283 4.12 -24.83 5.19
N LYS A 284 4.80 -24.65 4.05
CA LYS A 284 5.92 -25.51 3.65
C LYS A 284 7.19 -25.23 4.46
N VAL A 285 7.45 -23.96 4.76
CA VAL A 285 8.67 -23.51 5.45
C VAL A 285 8.56 -23.69 6.96
N ASN A 286 7.36 -23.52 7.53
CA ASN A 286 7.07 -23.68 8.95
C ASN A 286 5.78 -24.51 9.12
N PRO A 287 5.89 -25.85 9.17
CA PRO A 287 4.74 -26.76 9.24
C PRO A 287 3.90 -26.61 10.52
N ASP A 288 4.53 -26.20 11.63
CA ASP A 288 3.86 -26.02 12.93
C ASP A 288 3.13 -24.66 13.03
N GLN A 289 3.25 -23.79 12.02
CA GLN A 289 2.56 -22.52 12.02
C GLN A 289 1.06 -22.73 11.86
N ASP A 290 0.29 -22.18 12.80
CA ASP A 290 -1.16 -22.13 12.69
C ASP A 290 -1.59 -21.30 11.47
N MET A 291 -2.18 -21.98 10.48
CA MET A 291 -2.69 -21.37 9.24
C MET A 291 -4.09 -20.76 9.42
N SER A 292 -4.69 -20.86 10.61
CA SER A 292 -5.94 -20.15 10.93
C SER A 292 -5.74 -18.63 10.88
N LEU A 293 -6.83 -17.87 10.73
CA LEU A 293 -6.77 -16.40 10.75
C LEU A 293 -6.10 -15.85 12.01
N LYS A 294 -6.29 -16.51 13.17
CA LYS A 294 -5.65 -16.13 14.43
C LYS A 294 -4.15 -16.36 14.39
N GLY A 295 -3.72 -17.49 13.84
CA GLY A 295 -2.30 -17.80 13.63
C GLY A 295 -1.62 -16.90 12.60
N LEU A 296 -2.33 -16.50 11.54
CA LEU A 296 -1.81 -15.51 10.58
C LEU A 296 -1.72 -14.11 11.20
N PHE A 297 -2.65 -13.74 12.06
CA PHE A 297 -2.63 -12.46 12.76
C PHE A 297 -1.48 -12.38 13.78
N SER A 298 -1.17 -13.48 14.48
CA SER A 298 -0.07 -13.53 15.45
C SER A 298 1.31 -13.40 14.81
N MET A 299 1.44 -13.66 13.51
CA MET A 299 2.68 -13.38 12.77
C MET A 299 3.01 -11.88 12.69
N GLY A 300 1.99 -11.01 12.78
CA GLY A 300 2.12 -9.57 12.79
C GLY A 300 1.79 -8.91 11.44
N PHE A 301 1.21 -7.72 11.51
CA PHE A 301 0.88 -6.90 10.34
C PHE A 301 2.14 -6.17 9.85
N GLY A 302 2.62 -6.50 8.65
CA GLY A 302 3.84 -5.90 8.09
C GLY A 302 5.15 -6.30 8.81
N ALA A 303 5.12 -7.31 9.67
CA ALA A 303 6.30 -7.77 10.38
C ALA A 303 7.20 -8.64 9.49
N LEU A 304 8.52 -8.42 9.51
CA LEU A 304 9.47 -9.30 8.83
C LEU A 304 9.64 -10.61 9.61
N ARG A 305 9.46 -11.75 8.94
CA ARG A 305 9.81 -13.08 9.43
C ARG A 305 10.61 -13.82 8.37
N ILE A 306 11.56 -14.65 8.78
CA ILE A 306 12.35 -15.48 7.85
C ILE A 306 11.42 -16.42 7.07
N SER A 307 10.41 -16.99 7.74
CA SER A 307 9.38 -17.84 7.12
C SER A 307 8.49 -17.12 6.10
N SER A 308 8.44 -15.79 6.11
CA SER A 308 7.65 -14.96 5.19
C SER A 308 8.53 -14.12 4.25
N THR A 309 9.70 -14.64 3.91
CA THR A 309 10.63 -14.02 2.95
C THR A 309 10.91 -14.89 1.74
N LEU A 310 11.17 -14.22 0.61
CA LEU A 310 11.57 -14.82 -0.66
C LEU A 310 12.98 -14.33 -1.03
N THR A 311 13.95 -15.25 -0.97
CA THR A 311 15.38 -14.99 -1.19
C THR A 311 15.82 -15.12 -2.65
N ASN A 312 15.10 -15.92 -3.44
CA ASN A 312 15.53 -16.31 -4.78
C ASN A 312 15.11 -15.33 -5.90
N ILE A 313 14.64 -14.12 -5.56
CA ILE A 313 14.16 -13.15 -6.56
C ILE A 313 15.32 -12.36 -7.16
N SER A 314 16.17 -11.77 -6.33
CA SER A 314 17.35 -11.02 -6.76
C SER A 314 18.29 -10.77 -5.59
N SER A 315 19.60 -10.76 -5.87
CA SER A 315 20.63 -10.28 -4.94
C SER A 315 20.73 -8.75 -4.90
N ARG A 316 20.11 -8.06 -5.86
CA ARG A 316 20.12 -6.60 -6.01
C ARG A 316 18.95 -5.97 -5.28
N ILE A 317 19.24 -5.15 -4.26
CA ILE A 317 18.21 -4.49 -3.46
C ILE A 317 17.37 -3.53 -4.31
N GLU A 318 17.95 -2.94 -5.36
CA GLU A 318 17.25 -2.02 -6.26
C GLU A 318 16.11 -2.74 -7.00
N VAL A 319 16.35 -3.97 -7.44
CA VAL A 319 15.35 -4.81 -8.11
C VAL A 319 14.23 -5.17 -7.14
N LEU A 320 14.58 -5.58 -5.90
CA LEU A 320 13.58 -5.90 -4.88
C LEU A 320 12.69 -4.70 -4.53
N VAL A 321 13.26 -3.51 -4.43
CA VAL A 321 12.51 -2.27 -4.18
C VAL A 321 11.56 -1.97 -5.34
N ILE A 322 12.00 -2.11 -6.59
CA ILE A 322 11.13 -1.92 -7.75
C ILE A 322 9.97 -2.93 -7.71
N VAL A 323 10.27 -4.23 -7.54
CA VAL A 323 9.27 -5.30 -7.50
C VAL A 323 8.24 -5.08 -6.40
N ALA A 324 8.66 -4.67 -5.19
CA ALA A 324 7.76 -4.36 -4.08
C ALA A 324 6.82 -3.18 -4.37
N ASN A 325 7.21 -2.27 -5.28
CA ASN A 325 6.44 -1.06 -5.60
C ASN A 325 5.63 -1.15 -6.91
N ILE A 326 5.80 -2.19 -7.73
CA ILE A 326 4.94 -2.42 -8.92
C ILE A 326 3.45 -2.41 -8.56
N PRO A 327 2.99 -3.07 -7.47
CA PRO A 327 1.58 -3.01 -7.07
C PRO A 327 1.08 -1.58 -6.80
N GLN A 328 1.93 -0.72 -6.23
CA GLN A 328 1.60 0.68 -5.94
C GLN A 328 1.32 1.47 -7.22
N LEU A 329 2.05 1.19 -8.30
CA LEU A 329 1.81 1.81 -9.60
C LEU A 329 0.45 1.36 -10.18
N VAL A 330 0.14 0.06 -10.12
CA VAL A 330 -1.13 -0.48 -10.61
C VAL A 330 -2.32 0.12 -9.84
N LEU A 331 -2.20 0.29 -8.52
CA LEU A 331 -3.22 0.95 -7.69
C LEU A 331 -3.43 2.41 -8.10
N SER A 332 -2.37 3.12 -8.46
CA SER A 332 -2.46 4.50 -8.95
C SER A 332 -3.25 4.59 -10.26
N PHE A 333 -3.04 3.65 -11.19
CA PHE A 333 -3.85 3.57 -12.40
C PHE A 333 -5.32 3.24 -12.11
N ALA A 334 -5.58 2.31 -11.18
CA ALA A 334 -6.93 1.99 -10.75
C ALA A 334 -7.63 3.22 -10.15
N TYR A 335 -6.92 4.02 -9.33
CA TYR A 335 -7.43 5.27 -8.77
C TYR A 335 -7.89 6.24 -9.86
N VAL A 336 -7.10 6.44 -10.92
CA VAL A 336 -7.47 7.36 -12.02
C VAL A 336 -8.73 6.89 -12.75
N LEU A 337 -8.89 5.59 -12.97
CA LEU A 337 -10.08 5.03 -13.61
C LEU A 337 -11.32 5.15 -12.73
N VAL A 338 -11.20 4.85 -11.43
CA VAL A 338 -12.28 5.04 -10.46
C VAL A 338 -12.65 6.52 -10.37
N ASN A 339 -11.66 7.42 -10.33
CA ASN A 339 -11.87 8.87 -10.34
C ASN A 339 -12.68 9.31 -11.55
N ARG A 340 -12.38 8.76 -12.73
CA ARG A 340 -13.10 9.06 -13.97
C ARG A 340 -14.56 8.61 -13.90
N VAL A 341 -14.83 7.42 -13.37
CA VAL A 341 -16.21 6.90 -13.21
C VAL A 341 -16.98 7.76 -12.21
N LEU A 342 -16.40 8.04 -11.03
CA LEU A 342 -17.02 8.89 -10.00
C LEU A 342 -17.29 10.31 -10.52
N SER A 343 -16.36 10.90 -11.27
CA SER A 343 -16.52 12.23 -11.87
C SER A 343 -17.65 12.26 -12.89
N GLY A 344 -17.81 11.20 -13.71
CA GLY A 344 -18.94 11.08 -14.63
C GLY A 344 -20.29 11.01 -13.92
N MET A 345 -20.36 10.22 -12.84
CA MET A 345 -21.58 10.11 -12.03
C MET A 345 -21.93 11.44 -11.33
N ALA A 346 -20.94 12.13 -10.77
CA ALA A 346 -21.11 13.43 -10.12
C ALA A 346 -21.55 14.52 -11.11
N SER A 347 -20.89 14.59 -12.29
CA SER A 347 -21.25 15.51 -13.38
C SER A 347 -22.69 15.27 -13.84
N SER A 348 -23.10 14.01 -14.00
CA SER A 348 -24.48 13.70 -14.37
C SER A 348 -25.51 14.11 -13.32
N ARG A 349 -25.19 13.94 -12.02
CA ARG A 349 -26.05 14.40 -10.93
C ARG A 349 -26.20 15.93 -10.94
N GLU A 350 -25.10 16.64 -11.17
CA GLU A 350 -25.07 18.10 -11.27
C GLU A 350 -25.92 18.59 -12.44
N TRP A 351 -25.70 18.01 -13.63
CA TRP A 351 -26.49 18.24 -14.84
C TRP A 351 -27.98 18.05 -14.61
N ALA A 352 -28.40 16.87 -14.12
CA ALA A 352 -29.80 16.57 -13.87
C ALA A 352 -30.46 17.52 -12.85
N SER A 353 -29.68 18.16 -11.98
CA SER A 353 -30.21 19.07 -10.97
C SER A 353 -30.72 20.40 -11.58
N PHE A 354 -30.16 20.84 -12.70
CA PHE A 354 -30.59 22.09 -13.37
C PHE A 354 -32.00 22.01 -13.97
N ALA A 355 -32.56 20.81 -14.15
CA ALA A 355 -33.96 20.65 -14.58
C ALA A 355 -35.00 20.98 -13.48
N HIS A 356 -34.58 21.06 -12.21
CA HIS A 356 -35.51 21.18 -11.09
C HIS A 356 -35.25 22.36 -10.17
N LYS A 357 -34.03 22.91 -10.15
CA LYS A 357 -33.67 24.05 -9.32
C LYS A 357 -32.87 25.08 -10.11
N ARG A 358 -33.11 26.36 -9.84
CA ARG A 358 -32.20 27.44 -10.23
C ARG A 358 -30.95 27.37 -9.37
N ALA A 359 -29.79 27.18 -9.99
CA ALA A 359 -28.52 27.05 -9.29
C ALA A 359 -27.42 27.83 -10.04
N GLY A 360 -26.49 28.43 -9.29
CA GLY A 360 -25.30 29.04 -9.87
C GLY A 360 -24.36 27.96 -10.40
N LEU A 361 -23.71 28.24 -11.52
CA LEU A 361 -22.75 27.32 -12.14
C LEU A 361 -21.52 27.12 -11.26
N ARG A 362 -21.06 25.88 -11.17
CA ARG A 362 -19.83 25.52 -10.47
C ARG A 362 -18.64 25.64 -11.42
N VAL A 363 -17.90 26.74 -11.32
CA VAL A 363 -16.82 27.12 -12.25
C VAL A 363 -15.49 27.23 -11.53
N THR A 364 -14.40 27.22 -12.29
CA THR A 364 -13.03 27.34 -11.79
C THR A 364 -12.74 28.76 -11.28
N ARG A 365 -13.14 29.79 -12.03
CA ARG A 365 -13.02 31.21 -11.65
C ARG A 365 -14.43 31.81 -11.56
N ALA A 366 -14.98 31.90 -10.34
CA ALA A 366 -16.36 32.34 -10.16
C ALA A 366 -16.50 33.86 -10.17
N LEU A 367 -17.52 34.32 -10.90
CA LEU A 367 -17.96 35.71 -10.95
C LEU A 367 -19.47 35.80 -10.69
N GLY A 368 -19.92 36.87 -10.04
CA GLY A 368 -21.35 37.09 -9.75
C GLY A 368 -21.96 36.04 -8.79
N GLU A 369 -23.06 35.40 -9.20
CA GLU A 369 -23.75 34.35 -8.43
C GLU A 369 -23.25 32.92 -8.72
N GLN A 370 -22.18 32.78 -9.50
CA GLN A 370 -21.53 31.50 -9.72
C GLN A 370 -20.88 30.97 -8.44
N ARG A 371 -20.67 29.67 -8.39
CA ARG A 371 -20.01 28.99 -7.27
C ARG A 371 -18.60 28.63 -7.69
N SER A 372 -17.62 29.13 -6.96
CA SER A 372 -16.25 28.64 -7.10
C SER A 372 -16.23 27.16 -6.69
N THR A 373 -15.62 26.32 -7.52
CA THR A 373 -15.20 25.00 -7.07
C THR A 373 -13.74 25.10 -6.63
N TYR A 374 -13.44 24.54 -5.46
CA TYR A 374 -12.07 24.19 -5.13
C TYR A 374 -11.55 23.21 -6.18
N TYR A 375 -10.27 23.33 -6.57
CA TYR A 375 -9.47 22.64 -7.62
C TYR A 375 -9.77 21.16 -7.98
N LEU A 376 -10.68 20.48 -7.31
CA LEU A 376 -11.15 19.12 -7.56
C LEU A 376 -12.48 19.13 -8.36
N GLN A 377 -12.49 18.40 -9.49
CA GLN A 377 -13.70 18.18 -10.31
C GLN A 377 -14.84 17.50 -9.52
N LEU A 378 -14.51 16.73 -8.49
CA LEU A 378 -15.42 15.87 -7.73
C LEU A 378 -15.85 16.53 -6.39
N PRO A 379 -17.13 16.45 -5.97
CA PRO A 379 -17.56 16.96 -4.67
C PRO A 379 -16.87 16.23 -3.51
N TYR A 380 -16.60 16.94 -2.39
CA TYR A 380 -15.91 16.39 -1.22
C TYR A 380 -16.53 15.11 -0.66
N SER A 381 -17.86 14.96 -0.76
CA SER A 381 -18.57 13.75 -0.32
C SER A 381 -18.16 12.48 -1.06
N LEU A 382 -17.59 12.60 -2.26
CA LEU A 382 -17.04 11.49 -3.03
C LEU A 382 -15.50 11.53 -3.05
N ALA A 383 -14.91 12.73 -3.14
CA ALA A 383 -13.45 12.88 -3.20
C ALA A 383 -12.74 12.47 -1.91
N VAL A 384 -13.26 12.88 -0.74
CA VAL A 384 -12.63 12.55 0.54
C VAL A 384 -12.63 11.04 0.81
N PRO A 385 -13.77 10.32 0.68
CA PRO A 385 -13.77 8.86 0.81
C PRO A 385 -12.86 8.16 -0.20
N GLN A 386 -12.82 8.62 -1.45
CA GLN A 386 -11.97 8.05 -2.49
C GLN A 386 -10.47 8.22 -2.17
N ILE A 387 -10.06 9.42 -1.72
CA ILE A 387 -8.67 9.68 -1.33
C ILE A 387 -8.32 8.86 -0.07
N ALA A 388 -9.19 8.85 0.93
CA ALA A 388 -8.97 8.09 2.16
C ALA A 388 -8.82 6.59 1.90
N THR A 389 -9.70 6.02 1.06
CA THR A 389 -9.61 4.60 0.68
C THR A 389 -8.37 4.31 -0.17
N SER A 390 -7.98 5.22 -1.06
CA SER A 390 -6.72 5.10 -1.81
C SER A 390 -5.51 5.08 -0.88
N ILE A 391 -5.41 6.01 0.07
CA ILE A 391 -4.34 6.05 1.08
C ILE A 391 -4.32 4.74 1.87
N ALA A 392 -5.48 4.26 2.32
CA ALA A 392 -5.59 3.02 3.07
C ALA A 392 -5.10 1.80 2.26
N VAL A 393 -5.50 1.67 0.99
CA VAL A 393 -5.06 0.57 0.13
C VAL A 393 -3.55 0.63 -0.12
N HIS A 394 -3.00 1.81 -0.44
CA HIS A 394 -1.55 1.98 -0.63
C HIS A 394 -0.76 1.62 0.63
N TYR A 395 -1.25 2.04 1.81
CA TYR A 395 -0.68 1.68 3.09
C TYR A 395 -0.70 0.17 3.33
N ILE A 396 -1.87 -0.49 3.19
CA ILE A 396 -1.99 -1.93 3.40
C ILE A 396 -1.09 -2.72 2.44
N VAL A 397 -0.97 -2.28 1.18
CA VAL A 397 -0.08 -2.93 0.22
C VAL A 397 1.39 -2.75 0.59
N SER A 398 1.78 -1.61 1.17
CA SER A 398 3.14 -1.42 1.69
C SER A 398 3.49 -2.39 2.83
N GLN A 399 2.49 -2.86 3.57
CA GLN A 399 2.66 -3.86 4.63
C GLN A 399 2.47 -5.29 4.11
N SER A 400 1.86 -5.46 2.93
CA SER A 400 1.63 -6.76 2.28
C SER A 400 2.88 -7.33 1.64
N VAL A 401 3.62 -6.51 0.89
CA VAL A 401 4.85 -6.89 0.19
C VAL A 401 5.84 -5.75 0.31
N PHE A 402 7.03 -6.04 0.81
CA PHE A 402 8.05 -5.03 1.07
C PHE A 402 9.44 -5.59 0.78
N ALA A 403 10.34 -4.74 0.30
CA ALA A 403 11.74 -5.13 0.18
C ALA A 403 12.35 -5.21 1.57
N SER A 404 13.25 -6.16 1.82
CA SER A 404 13.93 -6.30 3.10
C SER A 404 15.43 -6.46 2.92
N ARG A 405 16.19 -5.74 3.75
CA ARG A 405 17.64 -5.87 3.86
C ARG A 405 18.00 -6.07 5.32
N VAL A 406 18.73 -7.15 5.57
CA VAL A 406 19.13 -7.60 6.89
C VAL A 406 20.66 -7.62 6.92
N GLN A 407 21.30 -6.62 7.53
CA GLN A 407 22.75 -6.57 7.67
C GLN A 407 23.19 -7.48 8.81
N ILE A 408 24.24 -8.27 8.62
CA ILE A 408 24.72 -9.21 9.61
C ILE A 408 26.07 -8.73 10.15
N TYR A 409 26.16 -8.37 11.42
CA TYR A 409 27.41 -7.95 12.06
C TYR A 409 28.15 -9.14 12.66
N ASP A 410 29.41 -8.98 13.05
CA ASP A 410 30.15 -10.05 13.71
C ASP A 410 29.88 -10.13 15.23
N TYR A 411 30.17 -11.29 15.82
CA TYR A 411 30.01 -11.57 17.25
C TYR A 411 31.13 -11.02 18.14
N LEU A 412 32.19 -10.49 17.53
CA LEU A 412 33.40 -10.00 18.20
C LEU A 412 33.29 -8.55 18.72
N ALA A 413 32.11 -7.92 18.67
CA ALA A 413 31.89 -6.51 19.05
C ALA A 413 32.64 -5.45 18.24
N GLN A 414 33.36 -5.84 17.18
CA GLN A 414 34.22 -4.93 16.41
C GLN A 414 33.45 -4.02 15.44
N GLY A 415 32.11 -4.10 15.41
CA GLY A 415 31.27 -3.30 14.52
C GLY A 415 31.42 -3.62 13.03
N GLN A 416 32.23 -4.61 12.67
CA GLN A 416 32.41 -5.03 11.28
C GLN A 416 31.19 -5.83 10.79
N GLN A 417 30.69 -5.46 9.61
CA GLN A 417 29.65 -6.20 8.91
C GLN A 417 30.26 -7.52 8.41
N PHE A 418 29.75 -8.64 8.90
CA PHE A 418 30.15 -9.99 8.49
C PHE A 418 29.50 -10.39 7.16
N ASP A 419 28.20 -10.07 7.01
CA ASP A 419 27.40 -10.57 5.89
C ASP A 419 26.15 -9.70 5.69
N GLU A 420 25.36 -9.95 4.64
CA GLU A 420 24.05 -9.34 4.47
C GLU A 420 23.07 -10.28 3.78
N TYR A 421 21.80 -10.09 4.12
CA TYR A 421 20.69 -10.84 3.60
C TYR A 421 19.68 -9.90 2.96
N ARG A 422 19.28 -10.19 1.73
CA ARG A 422 18.33 -9.37 0.96
C ARG A 422 17.22 -10.29 0.49
N ALA A 423 15.98 -9.89 0.73
CA ALA A 423 14.83 -10.70 0.36
C ALA A 423 13.59 -9.82 0.15
N LEU A 424 12.59 -10.37 -0.52
CA LEU A 424 11.26 -9.78 -0.55
C LEU A 424 10.45 -10.35 0.62
N GLY A 425 10.07 -9.49 1.56
CA GLY A 425 9.19 -9.84 2.67
C GLY A 425 7.73 -9.73 2.27
N PHE A 426 6.88 -10.57 2.84
CA PHE A 426 5.44 -10.46 2.72
C PHE A 426 4.71 -10.72 4.04
N SER A 427 3.49 -10.19 4.17
CA SER A 427 2.61 -10.40 5.32
C SER A 427 1.25 -10.91 4.85
N ALA A 428 0.95 -12.17 5.16
CA ALA A 428 -0.31 -12.81 4.76
C ALA A 428 -1.54 -12.08 5.31
N ILE A 429 -1.47 -11.59 6.57
CA ILE A 429 -2.59 -10.87 7.18
C ILE A 429 -2.84 -9.51 6.50
N ALA A 430 -1.79 -8.80 6.08
CA ALA A 430 -1.94 -7.56 5.33
C ALA A 430 -2.52 -7.81 3.93
N ILE A 431 -2.12 -8.90 3.26
CA ILE A 431 -2.70 -9.30 1.96
C ILE A 431 -4.21 -9.59 2.12
N ILE A 432 -4.60 -10.35 3.15
CA ILE A 432 -6.01 -10.65 3.44
C ILE A 432 -6.80 -9.37 3.72
N ALA A 433 -6.27 -8.46 4.56
CA ALA A 433 -6.89 -7.17 4.83
C ALA A 433 -7.06 -6.35 3.54
N GLY A 434 -6.08 -6.40 2.64
CA GLY A 434 -6.13 -5.76 1.33
C GLY A 434 -7.24 -6.33 0.44
N ILE A 435 -7.40 -7.66 0.39
CA ILE A 435 -8.47 -8.34 -0.36
C ILE A 435 -9.85 -7.89 0.13
N VAL A 436 -10.05 -7.87 1.45
CA VAL A 436 -11.32 -7.48 2.07
C VAL A 436 -11.64 -6.02 1.75
N LEU A 437 -10.69 -5.10 1.96
CA LEU A 437 -10.89 -3.68 1.65
C LEU A 437 -11.17 -3.47 0.15
N TRP A 438 -10.43 -4.14 -0.72
CA TRP A 438 -10.60 -4.02 -2.18
C TRP A 438 -11.96 -4.49 -2.66
N PHE A 439 -12.46 -5.59 -2.09
CA PHE A 439 -13.82 -6.08 -2.35
C PHE A 439 -14.88 -5.04 -1.96
N PHE A 440 -14.76 -4.42 -0.79
CA PHE A 440 -15.68 -3.36 -0.37
C PHE A 440 -15.64 -2.13 -1.28
N ILE A 441 -14.46 -1.74 -1.76
CA ILE A 441 -14.33 -0.63 -2.72
C ILE A 441 -15.06 -0.96 -4.03
N MET A 442 -14.90 -2.17 -4.57
CA MET A 442 -15.62 -2.61 -5.76
C MET A 442 -17.14 -2.60 -5.56
N ALA A 443 -17.60 -3.15 -4.42
CA ALA A 443 -19.02 -3.20 -4.09
C ALA A 443 -19.62 -1.80 -3.90
N ALA A 444 -18.90 -0.89 -3.23
CA ALA A 444 -19.32 0.50 -3.04
C ALA A 444 -19.44 1.24 -4.38
N LEU A 445 -18.47 1.06 -5.29
CA LEU A 445 -18.51 1.68 -6.61
C LEU A 445 -19.71 1.19 -7.43
N LEU A 446 -19.99 -0.12 -7.41
CA LEU A 446 -21.17 -0.69 -8.08
C LEU A 446 -22.47 -0.17 -7.46
N GLY A 447 -22.54 -0.12 -6.12
CA GLY A 447 -23.68 0.39 -5.37
C GLY A 447 -23.99 1.85 -5.70
N LEU A 448 -22.97 2.70 -5.81
CA LEU A 448 -23.13 4.09 -6.28
C LEU A 448 -23.68 4.16 -7.70
N GLY A 449 -23.32 3.22 -8.58
CA GLY A 449 -23.88 3.11 -9.93
C GLY A 449 -25.39 2.86 -9.96
N LEU A 450 -25.95 2.22 -8.94
CA LEU A 450 -27.38 1.92 -8.86
C LEU A 450 -28.24 3.15 -8.49
N VAL A 451 -27.62 4.22 -7.98
CA VAL A 451 -28.30 5.47 -7.63
C VAL A 451 -28.95 6.08 -8.88
N LYS A 452 -30.19 6.55 -8.73
CA LYS A 452 -30.99 7.13 -9.81
C LYS A 452 -31.01 8.65 -9.73
N ASN A 453 -30.76 9.34 -10.84
CA ASN A 453 -31.02 10.77 -10.95
C ASN A 453 -32.53 11.06 -11.09
N ARG A 454 -32.94 12.24 -10.63
CA ARG A 454 -34.29 12.74 -10.93
C ARG A 454 -34.41 13.02 -12.44
N PRO A 455 -35.51 12.60 -13.09
CA PRO A 455 -35.69 12.79 -14.52
C PRO A 455 -36.07 14.24 -14.83
N GLY A 456 -35.57 14.79 -15.93
CA GLY A 456 -35.97 16.13 -16.37
C GLY A 456 -35.11 16.71 -17.48
N MET A 457 -33.84 16.31 -17.58
CA MET A 457 -32.94 16.76 -18.65
C MET A 457 -32.39 15.59 -19.46
N PRO A 458 -32.21 15.73 -20.78
CA PRO A 458 -31.46 14.76 -21.57
C PRO A 458 -30.04 14.57 -21.02
N PRO A 459 -29.51 13.34 -20.92
CA PRO A 459 -28.15 13.11 -20.49
C PRO A 459 -27.13 13.55 -21.55
N VAL A 460 -26.14 14.34 -21.15
CA VAL A 460 -25.09 14.83 -22.07
C VAL A 460 -23.71 14.20 -21.83
N GLY A 461 -23.49 13.62 -20.65
CA GLY A 461 -22.18 13.07 -20.28
C GLY A 461 -21.09 14.14 -20.32
N PHE A 462 -20.00 13.88 -21.06
CA PHE A 462 -18.90 14.82 -21.30
C PHE A 462 -18.83 15.30 -22.76
N TRP A 463 -19.93 15.23 -23.51
CA TRP A 463 -19.96 15.64 -24.91
C TRP A 463 -20.20 17.15 -25.01
N SER A 464 -19.19 17.88 -25.50
CA SER A 464 -19.26 19.34 -25.68
C SER A 464 -20.46 19.75 -26.55
N ALA A 465 -20.69 19.08 -27.68
CA ALA A 465 -21.82 19.36 -28.57
C ALA A 465 -23.19 19.18 -27.88
N ALA A 466 -23.31 18.16 -27.01
CA ALA A 466 -24.56 17.90 -26.30
C ALA A 466 -24.80 18.92 -25.17
N ILE A 467 -23.73 19.36 -24.48
CA ILE A 467 -23.80 20.45 -23.50
C ILE A 467 -24.21 21.74 -24.22
N SER A 468 -23.52 22.09 -25.31
CA SER A 468 -23.78 23.29 -26.10
C SER A 468 -25.21 23.36 -26.64
N ALA A 469 -25.76 22.24 -27.12
CA ALA A 469 -27.13 22.16 -27.61
C ALA A 469 -28.19 22.60 -26.57
N ALA A 470 -27.90 22.41 -25.28
CA ALA A 470 -28.77 22.83 -24.18
C ALA A 470 -28.46 24.26 -23.66
N CYS A 471 -27.38 24.89 -24.12
CA CYS A 471 -26.86 26.17 -23.61
C CYS A 471 -27.09 27.32 -24.60
N HIS A 472 -28.36 27.57 -24.98
CA HIS A 472 -28.74 28.69 -25.85
C HIS A 472 -29.58 29.70 -25.04
N PRO A 473 -28.96 30.71 -24.38
CA PRO A 473 -29.70 31.65 -23.55
C PRO A 473 -30.58 32.61 -24.38
N PRO A 474 -31.59 33.24 -23.77
CA PRO A 474 -32.38 34.28 -24.41
C PRO A 474 -31.50 35.48 -24.80
N ARG A 475 -31.89 36.22 -25.85
CA ARG A 475 -31.12 37.38 -26.40
C ARG A 475 -30.83 38.48 -25.37
N PHE A 476 -31.55 38.53 -24.25
CA PHE A 476 -31.36 39.49 -23.15
C PHE A 476 -31.68 38.79 -21.82
N PRO A 477 -30.99 39.10 -20.70
CA PRO A 477 -29.87 40.04 -20.52
C PRO A 477 -28.47 39.43 -20.74
N GLN A 478 -27.49 40.29 -21.03
CA GLN A 478 -26.05 39.96 -21.05
C GLN A 478 -25.60 39.32 -19.73
N ASN A 479 -24.57 38.48 -19.78
CA ASN A 479 -23.99 37.78 -18.61
C ASN A 479 -24.95 36.80 -17.91
N THR A 480 -25.77 36.08 -18.68
CA THR A 480 -26.68 35.05 -18.14
C THR A 480 -25.92 33.94 -17.42
N SER A 481 -24.67 33.67 -17.81
CA SER A 481 -23.75 32.73 -17.16
C SER A 481 -23.39 33.10 -15.72
N LEU A 482 -23.44 34.38 -15.36
CA LEU A 482 -23.08 34.87 -14.03
C LEU A 482 -24.23 34.74 -13.01
N LYS A 483 -25.44 34.39 -13.46
CA LYS A 483 -26.64 34.28 -12.60
C LYS A 483 -26.99 32.81 -12.33
N LYS A 484 -27.91 32.58 -11.38
CA LYS A 484 -28.50 31.25 -11.18
C LYS A 484 -29.30 30.81 -12.42
N VAL A 485 -28.88 29.69 -13.02
CA VAL A 485 -29.51 29.10 -14.20
C VAL A 485 -30.37 27.89 -13.87
N MET A 486 -31.39 27.67 -14.70
CA MET A 486 -32.25 26.49 -14.69
C MET A 486 -32.56 26.16 -16.14
N TRP A 487 -32.59 24.87 -16.46
CA TRP A 487 -32.96 24.40 -17.78
C TRP A 487 -34.47 24.30 -17.91
N GLY A 488 -35.01 24.75 -19.03
CA GLY A 488 -36.44 24.72 -19.29
C GLY A 488 -36.82 25.53 -20.52
N GLU A 489 -38.12 25.59 -20.79
CA GLU A 489 -38.67 26.39 -21.88
C GLU A 489 -38.49 27.88 -21.61
N ILE A 490 -37.96 28.59 -22.62
CA ILE A 490 -37.81 30.04 -22.60
C ILE A 490 -39.05 30.61 -23.27
N LYS A 491 -39.84 31.41 -22.55
CA LYS A 491 -40.92 32.17 -23.17
C LYS A 491 -40.31 33.24 -24.09
N PRO A 492 -40.71 33.33 -25.38
CA PRO A 492 -40.30 34.43 -26.23
C PRO A 492 -40.81 35.74 -25.66
N TYR A 493 -39.93 36.73 -25.54
CA TYR A 493 -40.29 38.06 -25.08
C TYR A 493 -41.25 38.70 -26.13
N GLY A 494 -42.51 38.94 -25.75
CA GLY A 494 -43.52 39.55 -26.62
C GLY A 494 -44.83 38.78 -26.81
N SER A 495 -44.98 37.56 -26.29
CA SER A 495 -46.31 36.93 -26.20
C SER A 495 -47.02 37.45 -24.95
N HIS A 496 -47.60 38.65 -25.05
CA HIS A 496 -48.74 39.00 -24.20
C HIS A 496 -49.82 37.95 -24.43
N ASP A 497 -50.41 37.49 -23.33
CA ASP A 497 -51.52 36.55 -23.31
C ASP A 497 -52.61 37.00 -24.30
N ALA A 498 -52.77 36.24 -25.38
CA ALA A 498 -53.97 36.28 -26.20
C ALA A 498 -54.74 34.99 -25.91
N THR A 499 -55.61 35.12 -24.90
CA THR A 499 -56.79 34.28 -24.55
C THR A 499 -56.60 32.79 -24.33
#